data_AF-A0A382QUJ0-F1
#
_entry.id   AF-A0A382QUJ0-F1
#
_cell.length_a   1.000
_cell.length_b   1.000
_cell.length_c   1.000
_cell.angle_alpha   90.00
_cell.angle_beta   90.00
_cell.angle_gamma   90.00
#
_symmetry.space_group_name_H-M   'P 1'
#
loop_
_entity.id
_entity.type
_entity.pdbx_description
1 polymer ?
#
loop_
_entity_poly.entity_id
_entity_poly.type
_entity_poly.pdbx_seq_one_letter_code
_entity_poly.pdbx_strand_id
1 'polypeptide(L)'
;MKKYFKIEVYSYGGETVMGTVSKEQYDYWIQKEQESAGAIGEYFSEFEFDPENTNKNVPEKSRFNCSWFELDNVVHTNGPEISDENVLEIIETDKDEKEINREKLTMDMDLLDSTFKLQFEDFGPDHDKVKGKQFFLA
;
A
#
# COMPACT_ATOMS: atom_id res chain seq x y z
N MET A 1 17.48 -34.67 2.71
CA MET A 1 16.03 -34.82 2.95
C MET A 1 15.39 -33.48 2.59
N LYS A 2 14.25 -33.46 1.88
CA LYS A 2 13.54 -32.21 1.55
C LYS A 2 12.70 -31.77 2.75
N LYS A 3 12.63 -30.47 3.02
CA LYS A 3 11.73 -29.86 4.00
C LYS A 3 10.62 -29.12 3.25
N TYR A 4 9.42 -29.09 3.81
CA TYR A 4 8.26 -28.39 3.27
C TYR A 4 7.80 -27.35 4.27
N PHE A 5 7.38 -26.19 3.78
CA PHE A 5 6.95 -25.08 4.62
C PHE A 5 5.71 -24.42 4.05
N LYS A 6 4.80 -24.01 4.93
CA LYS A 6 3.71 -23.08 4.66
C LYS A 6 3.99 -21.80 5.43
N ILE A 7 3.80 -20.66 4.77
CA ILE A 7 3.92 -19.33 5.38
C ILE A 7 2.52 -18.73 5.47
N GLU A 8 2.15 -18.27 6.65
CA GLU A 8 0.90 -17.54 6.88
C GLU A 8 1.22 -16.17 7.45
N VAL A 9 0.55 -15.14 6.92
CA VAL A 9 0.70 -13.76 7.37
C VAL A 9 -0.68 -13.14 7.46
N TYR A 10 -1.04 -12.55 8.62
CA TYR A 10 -2.42 -12.13 8.88
C TYR A 10 -2.54 -11.02 9.94
N SER A 11 -3.80 -10.63 10.20
CA SER A 11 -4.30 -9.54 11.05
C SER A 11 -4.67 -8.29 10.23
N TYR A 12 -3.86 -7.25 10.25
CA TYR A 12 -4.12 -5.97 9.61
C TYR A 12 -3.28 -5.79 8.36
N GLY A 13 -3.81 -5.03 7.42
CA GLY A 13 -3.13 -4.75 6.17
C GLY A 13 -4.01 -3.94 5.25
N GLY A 14 -3.50 -3.70 4.07
CA GLY A 14 -4.20 -2.91 3.06
C GLY A 14 -3.58 -3.10 1.69
N GLU A 15 -4.22 -2.43 0.75
CA GLU A 15 -3.65 -2.14 -0.55
C GLU A 15 -3.07 -0.72 -0.46
N THR A 16 -1.87 -0.54 -1.00
CA THR A 16 -1.16 0.73 -1.04
C THR A 16 -0.74 1.01 -2.46
N VAL A 17 -1.14 2.18 -2.95
CA VAL A 17 -0.90 2.60 -4.33
C VAL A 17 -0.26 3.98 -4.32
N MET A 18 0.85 4.09 -5.04
CA MET A 18 1.55 5.34 -5.24
C MET A 18 1.70 5.62 -6.73
N GLY A 19 1.25 6.81 -7.13
CA GLY A 19 1.25 7.24 -8.52
C GLY A 19 1.70 8.67 -8.67
N THR A 20 2.30 8.99 -9.81
CA THR A 20 2.66 10.36 -10.14
C THR A 20 1.45 11.12 -10.67
N VAL A 21 1.28 12.35 -10.23
CA VAL A 21 0.18 13.23 -10.65
C VAL A 21 0.70 14.52 -11.28
N SER A 22 -0.17 15.22 -12.01
CA SER A 22 0.16 16.57 -12.51
C SER A 22 0.29 17.58 -11.37
N LYS A 23 0.94 18.70 -11.65
CA LYS A 23 1.04 19.80 -10.67
C LYS A 23 -0.34 20.38 -10.34
N GLU A 24 -1.22 20.50 -11.33
CA GLU A 24 -2.59 21.00 -11.12
C GLU A 24 -3.46 20.08 -10.26
N GLN A 25 -3.29 18.76 -10.36
CA GLN A 25 -3.92 17.80 -9.45
C GLN A 25 -3.35 17.96 -8.04
N TYR A 26 -2.02 17.93 -7.90
CA TYR A 26 -1.37 18.05 -6.60
C TYR A 26 -1.76 19.35 -5.86
N ASP A 27 -1.60 20.50 -6.52
CA ASP A 27 -1.86 21.82 -5.93
C ASP A 27 -3.33 21.95 -5.48
N TYR A 28 -4.28 21.42 -6.26
CA TYR A 28 -5.70 21.44 -5.90
C TYR A 28 -6.00 20.52 -4.72
N TRP A 29 -5.56 19.26 -4.78
CA TRP A 29 -5.94 18.27 -3.78
C TRP A 29 -5.21 18.45 -2.45
N ILE A 30 -3.96 18.92 -2.45
CA ILE A 30 -3.25 19.24 -1.20
C ILE A 30 -3.91 20.42 -0.48
N GLN A 31 -4.42 21.40 -1.23
CA GLN A 31 -5.19 22.50 -0.65
C GLN A 31 -6.52 21.97 -0.07
N LYS A 32 -7.22 21.08 -0.78
CA LYS A 32 -8.46 20.47 -0.30
C LYS A 32 -8.26 19.66 0.98
N GLU A 33 -7.17 18.90 1.04
CA GLU A 33 -6.78 18.12 2.22
C GLU A 33 -6.46 19.01 3.42
N GLN A 34 -5.86 20.18 3.20
CA GLN A 34 -5.62 21.19 4.24
C GLN A 34 -6.91 21.87 4.71
N GLU A 35 -7.88 22.06 3.83
CA GLU A 35 -9.20 22.62 4.16
C GLU A 35 -10.08 21.60 4.91
N SER A 36 -10.01 20.32 4.52
CA SER A 36 -10.74 19.21 5.11
C SER A 36 -9.92 17.92 5.00
N ALA A 37 -9.45 17.42 6.14
CA ALA A 37 -8.72 16.15 6.19
C ALA A 37 -9.58 15.00 5.66
N GLY A 38 -9.00 14.15 4.80
CA GLY A 38 -9.65 13.04 4.12
C GLY A 38 -10.34 13.41 2.80
N ALA A 39 -10.26 14.66 2.34
CA ALA A 39 -10.97 15.13 1.15
C ALA A 39 -10.64 14.33 -0.11
N ILE A 40 -9.37 13.94 -0.30
CA ILE A 40 -8.99 13.13 -1.47
C ILE A 40 -9.50 11.69 -1.37
N GLY A 41 -9.53 11.11 -0.17
CA GLY A 41 -10.06 9.76 0.06
C GLY A 41 -11.58 9.69 -0.13
N GLU A 42 -12.30 10.71 0.35
CA GLU A 42 -13.73 10.87 0.09
C GLU A 42 -14.01 11.04 -1.39
N TYR A 43 -13.25 11.88 -2.09
CA TYR A 43 -13.35 12.03 -3.55
C TYR A 43 -13.20 10.70 -4.28
N PHE A 44 -12.18 9.89 -3.97
CA PHE A 44 -12.01 8.60 -4.64
C PHE A 44 -13.11 7.62 -4.28
N SER A 45 -13.57 7.62 -3.03
CA SER A 45 -14.70 6.77 -2.60
C SER A 45 -15.99 7.10 -3.36
N GLU A 46 -16.28 8.38 -3.57
CA GLU A 46 -17.43 8.83 -4.38
C GLU A 46 -17.22 8.57 -5.87
N PHE A 47 -16.00 8.76 -6.36
CA PHE A 47 -15.64 8.54 -7.76
C PHE A 47 -15.87 7.09 -8.18
N GLU A 48 -15.58 6.09 -7.33
CA GLU A 48 -15.88 4.68 -7.63
C GLU A 48 -17.37 4.41 -7.84
N PHE A 49 -18.26 5.25 -7.29
CA PHE A 49 -19.71 5.08 -7.40
C PHE A 49 -20.34 5.95 -8.49
N ASP A 50 -19.97 7.22 -8.60
CA ASP A 50 -20.50 8.18 -9.57
C ASP A 50 -19.40 9.16 -10.07
N PRO A 51 -18.56 8.74 -11.04
CA PRO A 51 -17.46 9.54 -11.57
C PRO A 51 -17.91 10.88 -12.15
N GLU A 52 -19.05 10.92 -12.83
CA GLU A 52 -19.53 12.11 -13.53
C GLU A 52 -19.95 13.21 -12.55
N ASN A 53 -20.72 12.85 -11.53
CA ASN A 53 -21.17 13.81 -10.52
C ASN A 53 -20.02 14.24 -9.61
N THR A 54 -19.15 13.31 -9.20
CA THR A 54 -17.97 13.61 -8.36
C THR A 54 -17.05 14.64 -9.03
N ASN A 55 -16.82 14.50 -10.34
CA ASN A 55 -16.00 15.44 -11.11
C ASN A 55 -16.65 16.78 -11.43
N LYS A 56 -17.97 16.93 -11.23
CA LYS A 56 -18.74 18.11 -11.67
C LYS A 56 -18.21 19.42 -11.10
N ASN A 57 -17.80 19.42 -9.85
CA ASN A 57 -17.32 20.62 -9.13
C ASN A 57 -15.78 20.71 -9.05
N VAL A 58 -15.06 19.76 -9.63
CA VAL A 58 -13.60 19.75 -9.67
C VAL A 58 -13.13 20.41 -10.98
N PRO A 59 -12.13 21.32 -10.94
CA PRO A 59 -11.55 21.89 -12.16
C PRO A 59 -11.00 20.80 -13.09
N GLU A 60 -11.22 20.93 -14.40
CA GLU A 60 -10.92 19.87 -15.39
C GLU A 60 -9.50 19.28 -15.28
N LYS A 61 -8.49 20.14 -15.10
CA LYS A 61 -7.09 19.72 -14.96
C LYS A 61 -6.74 19.05 -13.63
N SER A 62 -7.62 19.16 -12.63
CA SER A 62 -7.44 18.61 -11.29
C SER A 62 -8.26 17.35 -11.06
N ARG A 63 -9.07 16.94 -12.04
CA ARG A 63 -9.87 15.71 -11.99
C ARG A 63 -9.00 14.47 -12.08
N PHE A 64 -9.53 13.37 -11.58
CA PHE A 64 -9.08 12.03 -11.95
C PHE A 64 -10.10 11.39 -12.90
N ASN A 65 -9.59 10.55 -13.80
CA ASN A 65 -10.35 9.88 -14.86
C ASN A 65 -10.23 8.36 -14.81
N CYS A 66 -9.70 7.85 -13.70
CA CYS A 66 -9.44 6.45 -13.42
C CYS A 66 -9.64 6.22 -11.92
N SER A 67 -9.87 4.96 -11.54
CA SER A 67 -9.94 4.54 -10.14
C SER A 67 -8.58 4.75 -9.46
N TRP A 68 -8.59 4.95 -8.15
CA TRP A 68 -7.35 5.27 -7.40
C TRP A 68 -6.28 4.18 -7.55
N PHE A 69 -6.68 2.91 -7.64
CA PHE A 69 -5.78 1.76 -7.79
C PHE A 69 -5.15 1.66 -9.19
N GLU A 70 -5.58 2.46 -10.15
CA GLU A 70 -4.94 2.57 -11.48
C GLU A 70 -3.84 3.63 -11.50
N LEU A 71 -3.69 4.42 -10.43
CA LEU A 71 -2.62 5.42 -10.27
C LEU A 71 -1.35 4.78 -9.70
N ASP A 72 -0.78 3.82 -10.42
CA ASP A 72 0.12 2.82 -9.81
C ASP A 72 1.54 2.78 -10.40
N ASN A 73 1.92 3.82 -11.14
CA ASN A 73 3.18 3.86 -11.88
C ASN A 73 4.45 4.00 -11.01
N VAL A 74 4.33 4.18 -9.69
CA VAL A 74 5.46 4.14 -8.74
C VAL A 74 5.49 2.80 -8.01
N VAL A 75 4.44 2.50 -7.24
CA VAL A 75 4.26 1.22 -6.52
C VAL A 75 2.77 0.87 -6.43
N HIS A 76 2.49 -0.43 -6.54
CA HIS A 76 1.19 -1.06 -6.29
C HIS A 76 1.47 -2.30 -5.44
N THR A 77 1.02 -2.32 -4.20
CA THR A 77 1.23 -3.48 -3.34
C THR A 77 0.03 -3.71 -2.45
N ASN A 78 -0.14 -4.95 -2.00
CA ASN A 78 -1.15 -5.30 -1.05
C ASN A 78 -0.58 -6.34 -0.10
N GLY A 79 -0.91 -6.22 1.18
CA GLY A 79 -0.46 -7.19 2.16
C GLY A 79 -0.57 -6.68 3.59
N PRO A 80 -0.11 -7.53 4.54
CA PRO A 80 -0.06 -7.16 5.94
C PRO A 80 0.93 -6.03 6.18
N GLU A 81 0.56 -5.09 7.04
CA GLU A 81 1.47 -4.05 7.52
C GLU A 81 2.64 -4.67 8.32
N ILE A 82 3.82 -4.06 8.28
CA ILE A 82 4.91 -4.45 9.17
C ILE A 82 4.66 -3.80 10.54
N SER A 83 4.04 -4.53 11.46
CA SER A 83 3.79 -4.07 12.83
C SER A 83 3.78 -5.24 13.83
N ASP A 84 3.96 -4.94 15.10
CA ASP A 84 3.87 -5.93 16.18
C ASP A 84 2.44 -6.44 16.43
N GLU A 85 1.43 -5.79 15.85
CA GLU A 85 0.02 -6.24 15.83
C GLU A 85 -0.24 -7.34 14.78
N ASN A 86 0.66 -7.48 13.81
CA ASN A 86 0.58 -8.48 12.76
C ASN A 86 1.43 -9.71 13.04
N VAL A 87 1.07 -10.83 12.41
CA VAL A 87 1.68 -12.13 12.69
C VAL A 87 2.25 -12.75 11.43
N LEU A 88 3.48 -13.26 11.54
CA LEU A 88 4.11 -14.19 10.59
C LEU A 88 4.18 -15.58 11.23
N GLU A 89 3.66 -16.59 10.55
CA GLU A 89 3.80 -17.99 10.97
C GLU A 89 4.53 -18.81 9.91
N ILE A 90 5.55 -19.54 10.37
CA ILE A 90 6.34 -20.47 9.57
C ILE A 90 5.98 -21.89 10.03
N ILE A 91 5.31 -22.64 9.17
CA ILE A 91 4.76 -23.95 9.48
C ILE A 91 5.56 -24.99 8.69
N GLU A 92 6.39 -25.78 9.37
CA GLU A 92 7.07 -26.94 8.75
C GLU A 92 6.04 -28.06 8.57
N THR A 93 5.99 -28.61 7.35
CA THR A 93 5.07 -29.70 6.99
C THR A 93 5.84 -30.90 6.43
N ASP A 94 5.17 -32.06 6.40
CA ASP A 94 5.59 -33.15 5.54
C ASP A 94 5.14 -32.92 4.08
N LYS A 95 5.47 -33.87 3.20
CA LYS A 95 5.13 -33.81 1.77
C LYS A 95 3.62 -33.85 1.50
N ASP A 96 2.81 -34.24 2.47
CA ASP A 96 1.36 -34.38 2.40
C ASP A 96 0.66 -33.23 3.16
N GLU A 97 1.40 -32.13 3.40
CA GLU A 97 0.96 -30.90 4.08
C GLU A 97 0.58 -31.07 5.56
N LYS A 98 0.93 -32.19 6.17
CA LYS A 98 0.69 -32.38 7.60
C LYS A 98 1.73 -31.59 8.39
N GLU A 99 1.26 -30.74 9.30
CA GLU A 99 2.11 -29.95 10.19
C GLU A 99 3.01 -30.84 11.05
N ILE A 100 4.29 -30.48 11.08
CA ILE A 100 5.34 -31.06 11.92
C ILE A 100 5.71 -30.08 13.03
N ASN A 101 5.85 -28.80 12.70
CA ASN A 101 6.22 -27.73 13.63
C ASN A 101 5.63 -26.38 13.18
N ARG A 102 5.44 -25.46 14.13
CA ARG A 102 4.99 -24.09 13.87
C ARG A 102 5.80 -23.10 14.69
N GLU A 103 6.31 -22.09 14.02
CA GLU A 103 6.92 -20.91 14.63
C GLU A 103 6.02 -19.71 14.37
N LYS A 104 5.76 -18.92 15.41
CA LYS A 104 4.94 -17.71 15.36
C LYS A 104 5.79 -16.52 15.79
N LEU A 105 5.81 -15.50 14.94
CA LEU A 105 6.56 -14.26 15.12
C LEU A 105 5.59 -13.08 15.01
N THR A 106 5.83 -12.01 15.76
CA THR A 106 5.23 -10.72 15.43
C THR A 106 5.91 -10.17 14.19
N MET A 107 5.24 -9.29 13.45
CA MET A 107 5.85 -8.58 12.32
C MET A 107 6.53 -7.28 12.76
N ASP A 108 7.11 -7.28 13.96
CA ASP A 108 7.99 -6.20 14.40
C ASP A 108 9.24 -6.15 13.50
N MET A 109 9.54 -4.95 13.00
CA MET A 109 10.59 -4.72 12.00
C MET A 109 11.97 -5.19 12.47
N ASP A 110 12.35 -4.85 13.71
CA ASP A 110 13.66 -5.17 14.26
C ASP A 110 13.81 -6.69 14.51
N LEU A 111 12.74 -7.32 15.00
CA LEU A 111 12.69 -8.78 15.15
C LEU A 111 12.86 -9.48 13.80
N LEU A 112 12.07 -9.08 12.80
CA LEU A 112 12.10 -9.72 11.50
C LEU A 112 13.45 -9.47 10.79
N ASP A 113 14.03 -8.27 10.87
CA ASP A 113 15.33 -7.97 10.27
C ASP A 113 16.47 -8.75 10.94
N SER A 114 16.49 -8.80 12.27
CA SER A 114 17.51 -9.57 12.98
C SER A 114 17.42 -11.08 12.70
N THR A 115 16.21 -11.60 12.44
CA THR A 115 15.96 -13.03 12.16
C THR A 115 16.25 -13.39 10.70
N PHE A 116 15.75 -12.59 9.76
CA PHE A 116 15.72 -12.94 8.32
C PHE A 116 16.64 -12.09 7.45
N LYS A 117 17.21 -10.99 7.96
CA LYS A 117 18.00 -10.00 7.20
C LYS A 117 17.19 -9.46 6.03
N LEU A 118 16.22 -8.63 6.36
CA LEU A 118 15.21 -8.20 5.40
C LEU A 118 15.82 -7.30 4.32
N GLN A 119 15.13 -7.27 3.19
CA GLN A 119 15.45 -6.35 2.09
C GLN A 119 14.21 -5.49 1.85
N PHE A 120 14.41 -4.18 1.84
CA PHE A 120 13.34 -3.22 1.62
C PHE A 120 13.65 -2.34 0.42
N GLU A 121 12.59 -1.94 -0.27
CA GLU A 121 12.62 -0.85 -1.24
C GLU A 121 11.84 0.32 -0.63
N ASP A 122 12.51 1.43 -0.38
CA ASP A 122 11.92 2.65 0.16
C ASP A 122 11.60 3.63 -0.98
N PHE A 123 10.32 3.94 -1.16
CA PHE A 123 9.84 4.91 -2.15
C PHE A 123 9.79 6.34 -1.59
N GLY A 124 10.86 6.74 -0.90
CA GLY A 124 11.03 8.08 -0.36
C GLY A 124 11.37 9.17 -1.40
N PRO A 125 11.54 10.43 -0.97
CA PRO A 125 11.76 11.58 -1.85
C PRO A 125 12.98 11.47 -2.78
N ASP A 126 13.99 10.69 -2.39
CA ASP A 126 15.22 10.48 -3.15
C ASP A 126 15.15 9.30 -4.12
N HIS A 127 14.09 8.49 -4.09
CA HIS A 127 13.91 7.36 -4.98
C HIS A 127 13.75 7.84 -6.43
N ASP A 128 14.43 7.21 -7.40
CA ASP A 128 14.45 7.65 -8.81
C ASP A 128 13.06 7.75 -9.44
N LYS A 129 12.11 6.93 -8.98
CA LYS A 129 10.71 6.98 -9.43
C LYS A 129 9.95 8.21 -8.90
N VAL A 130 10.34 8.77 -7.76
CA VAL A 130 9.63 9.82 -7.02
C VAL A 130 10.30 11.18 -7.20
N LYS A 131 11.64 11.20 -7.24
CA LYS A 131 12.44 12.42 -7.23
C LYS A 131 12.01 13.42 -8.31
N GLY A 132 11.67 14.64 -7.86
CA GLY A 132 11.27 15.76 -8.72
C GLY A 132 9.85 15.65 -9.29
N LYS A 133 9.04 14.71 -8.83
CA LYS A 133 7.63 14.53 -9.25
C LYS A 133 6.67 14.86 -8.12
N GLN A 134 5.42 15.09 -8.49
CA GLN A 134 4.30 15.13 -7.55
C GLN A 134 3.66 13.75 -7.51
N PHE A 135 3.20 13.32 -6.33
CA PHE A 135 2.67 11.99 -6.14
C PHE A 135 1.39 12.01 -5.31
N PHE A 136 0.62 10.95 -5.50
CA PHE A 136 -0.52 10.55 -4.70
C PHE A 136 -0.16 9.25 -3.98
N LEU A 137 -0.66 9.08 -2.75
CA LEU A 137 -0.53 7.88 -1.95
C LEU A 137 -1.93 7.54 -1.41
N ALA A 138 -2.42 6.35 -1.73
CA ALA A 138 -3.64 5.75 -1.20
C ALA A 138 -3.29 4.49 -0.42
#